data_AF-A0A2V7J6I1-F1
#
_entry.id   AF-A0A2V7J6I1-F1
#
_cell.length_a   1.000
_cell.length_b   1.000
_cell.length_c   1.000
_cell.angle_alpha   90.00
_cell.angle_beta   90.00
_cell.angle_gamma   90.00
#
_symmetry.space_group_name_H-M   'P 1'
#
loop_
_entity.id
_entity.type
_entity.pdbx_description
1 polymer ?
#
loop_
_entity_poly.entity_id
_entity_poly.type
_entity_poly.pdbx_seq_one_letter_code
_entity_poly.pdbx_strand_id
1 'polypeptide(L)'
;MRFRFKPTPDQRAALHRQMVRLERPEAALDLLGRWLPAGFRAAFATCTPASAHTDRFVLRLDVVSETGEARAYALKVYSDDFGAEVWAHGQALAARLGPDQDGLSVPLCYLPQERMLVFPWVAGTFLSGIVNEAKIDLLRRAALLAAALHRLNIAPEPPTS
;
A
#
# COMPACT_ATOMS: atom_id res chain seq x y z
N MET A 1 8.95 -1.94 -12.81
CA MET A 1 8.58 -0.54 -13.13
C MET A 1 7.46 -0.59 -14.16
N ARG A 2 6.27 -0.03 -13.88
CA ARG A 2 5.12 -0.09 -14.81
C ARG A 2 5.26 1.00 -15.87
N PHE A 3 5.69 0.64 -17.08
CA PHE A 3 5.77 1.58 -18.20
C PHE A 3 4.39 1.72 -18.87
N ARG A 4 3.84 2.95 -18.85
CA ARG A 4 2.69 3.43 -19.63
C ARG A 4 1.56 2.42 -19.86
N PHE A 5 0.88 2.03 -18.79
CA PHE A 5 -0.42 1.38 -18.91
C PHE A 5 -1.53 2.41 -19.08
N LYS A 6 -2.41 2.22 -20.07
CA LYS A 6 -3.60 3.04 -20.28
C LYS A 6 -4.84 2.14 -20.14
N PRO A 7 -5.63 2.30 -19.06
CA PRO A 7 -6.82 1.48 -18.85
C PRO A 7 -7.87 1.77 -19.92
N THR A 8 -8.59 0.73 -20.32
CA THR A 8 -9.79 0.85 -21.16
C THR A 8 -10.90 1.64 -20.45
N PRO A 9 -11.88 2.20 -21.17
CA PRO A 9 -13.04 2.84 -20.55
C PRO A 9 -13.75 1.95 -19.52
N ASP A 10 -13.92 0.66 -19.83
CA ASP A 10 -14.58 -0.29 -18.94
C ASP A 10 -13.78 -0.54 -17.66
N GLN A 11 -12.46 -0.66 -17.77
CA GLN A 11 -11.57 -0.76 -16.61
C GLN A 11 -11.65 0.48 -15.72
N ARG A 12 -11.70 1.68 -16.32
CA ARG A 12 -11.86 2.91 -15.54
C ARG A 12 -13.22 2.98 -14.84
N ALA A 13 -14.29 2.59 -15.53
CA ALA A 13 -15.63 2.58 -14.97
C ALA A 13 -15.77 1.54 -13.84
N ALA A 14 -15.19 0.35 -14.01
CA ALA A 14 -15.13 -0.68 -12.98
C ALA A 14 -14.33 -0.21 -11.75
N LEU A 15 -13.15 0.37 -11.98
CA LEU A 15 -12.30 0.93 -10.92
C LEU A 15 -13.04 2.02 -10.13
N HIS A 16 -13.75 2.92 -10.82
CA HIS A 16 -14.55 3.96 -10.16
C HIS A 16 -15.70 3.38 -9.32
N ARG A 17 -16.45 2.40 -9.85
CA ARG A 17 -17.50 1.71 -9.08
C ARG A 17 -16.93 1.03 -7.83
N GLN A 18 -15.76 0.42 -7.96
CA GLN A 18 -15.06 -0.20 -6.85
C GLN A 18 -14.65 0.82 -5.80
N MET A 19 -14.11 1.98 -6.22
CA MET A 19 -13.77 3.09 -5.31
C MET A 19 -14.99 3.56 -4.52
N VAL A 20 -16.11 3.89 -5.20
CA VAL A 20 -17.35 4.34 -4.54
C VAL A 20 -17.90 3.30 -3.56
N ARG A 21 -17.79 2.00 -3.87
CA ARG A 21 -18.19 0.94 -2.95
C ARG A 21 -17.29 0.90 -1.72
N LEU A 22 -15.97 0.99 -1.90
CA LEU A 22 -14.98 0.88 -0.84
C LEU A 22 -14.83 2.15 0.01
N GLU A 23 -15.30 3.30 -0.45
CA GLU A 23 -15.44 4.50 0.38
C GLU A 23 -16.43 4.31 1.53
N ARG A 24 -17.30 3.29 1.48
CA ARG A 24 -18.13 2.87 2.61
C ARG A 24 -17.26 2.13 3.63
N PRO A 25 -17.10 2.64 4.86
CA PRO A 25 -16.18 2.05 5.83
C PRO A 25 -16.46 0.58 6.14
N GLU A 26 -17.73 0.18 6.16
CA GLU A 26 -18.15 -1.20 6.43
C GLU A 26 -17.63 -2.15 5.35
N ALA A 27 -17.76 -1.78 4.08
CA ALA A 27 -17.29 -2.59 2.96
C ALA A 27 -15.76 -2.71 2.95
N ALA A 28 -15.04 -1.65 3.30
CA ALA A 28 -13.59 -1.67 3.43
C ALA A 28 -13.13 -2.53 4.61
N LEU A 29 -13.84 -2.44 5.75
CA LEU A 29 -13.54 -3.19 6.96
C LEU A 29 -13.81 -4.69 6.80
N ASP A 30 -14.90 -5.06 6.13
CA ASP A 30 -15.25 -6.46 5.82
C ASP A 30 -14.11 -7.15 5.03
N LEU A 31 -13.53 -6.43 4.07
CA LEU A 31 -12.37 -6.93 3.33
C LEU A 31 -11.15 -7.07 4.23
N LEU A 32 -10.90 -6.10 5.11
CA LEU A 32 -9.72 -6.08 5.98
C LEU A 32 -9.80 -7.09 7.13
N GLY A 33 -11.01 -7.50 7.55
CA GLY A 33 -11.26 -8.18 8.83
C GLY A 33 -10.32 -9.34 9.16
N ARG A 34 -9.96 -10.17 8.17
CA ARG A 34 -9.04 -11.32 8.37
C ARG A 34 -7.57 -10.96 8.56
N TRP A 35 -7.19 -9.71 8.33
CA TRP A 35 -5.82 -9.19 8.53
C TRP A 35 -5.71 -8.16 9.65
N LEU A 36 -6.83 -7.90 10.35
CA LEU A 36 -6.74 -7.20 11.62
C LEU A 36 -5.98 -8.08 12.63
N PRO A 37 -5.25 -7.47 13.58
CA PRO A 37 -4.58 -8.23 14.63
C PRO A 37 -5.54 -9.15 15.37
N ALA A 38 -5.04 -10.30 15.83
CA ALA A 38 -5.85 -11.22 16.62
C ALA A 38 -6.45 -10.50 17.85
N GLY A 39 -7.76 -10.65 18.05
CA GLY A 39 -8.49 -9.99 19.14
C GLY A 39 -8.84 -8.52 18.87
N PHE A 40 -8.43 -7.94 17.73
CA PHE A 40 -8.82 -6.58 17.35
C PHE A 40 -10.28 -6.57 16.87
N ARG A 41 -11.16 -5.96 17.67
CA ARG A 41 -12.57 -5.75 17.34
C ARG A 41 -12.79 -4.30 16.96
N ALA A 42 -13.08 -4.05 15.69
CA ALA A 42 -13.35 -2.72 15.19
C ALA A 42 -14.69 -2.20 15.73
N ALA A 43 -14.67 -1.04 16.39
CA ALA A 43 -15.87 -0.34 16.85
C ALA A 43 -16.30 0.74 15.87
N PHE A 44 -15.33 1.39 15.22
CA PHE A 44 -15.56 2.48 14.29
C PHE A 44 -14.51 2.48 13.18
N ALA A 45 -14.91 2.89 11.98
CA ALA A 45 -13.99 3.06 10.87
C ALA A 45 -14.39 4.27 10.01
N THR A 46 -13.39 4.94 9.43
CA THR A 46 -13.57 5.94 8.37
C THR A 46 -12.75 5.54 7.16
N CYS A 47 -13.31 5.74 5.97
CA CYS A 47 -12.61 5.51 4.72
C CYS A 47 -12.60 6.80 3.90
N THR A 48 -11.42 7.24 3.46
CA THR A 48 -11.25 8.49 2.73
C THR A 48 -10.35 8.31 1.50
N PRO A 49 -10.67 8.94 0.36
CA PRO A 49 -9.76 8.95 -0.78
C PRO A 49 -8.45 9.67 -0.46
N ALA A 50 -7.32 8.97 -0.64
CA ALA A 50 -5.99 9.54 -0.51
C ALA A 50 -5.40 9.92 -1.87
N SER A 51 -5.68 9.14 -2.92
CA SER A 51 -5.33 9.50 -4.30
C SER A 51 -6.20 8.75 -5.31
N ALA A 52 -6.46 9.35 -6.46
CA ALA A 52 -7.17 8.71 -7.56
C ALA A 52 -6.45 9.00 -8.88
N HIS A 53 -6.11 7.94 -9.60
CA HIS A 53 -5.54 7.97 -10.94
C HIS A 53 -6.40 7.14 -11.89
N THR A 54 -6.15 7.27 -13.18
CA THR A 54 -6.96 6.55 -14.18
C THR A 54 -6.83 5.03 -14.06
N ASP A 55 -5.68 4.52 -13.60
CA ASP A 55 -5.34 3.10 -13.55
C ASP A 55 -5.36 2.49 -12.13
N ARG A 56 -5.51 3.32 -11.09
CA ARG A 56 -5.46 2.93 -9.68
C ARG A 56 -6.02 4.01 -8.76
N PHE A 57 -6.41 3.63 -7.56
CA PHE A 57 -6.68 4.57 -6.47
C PHE A 57 -6.07 4.09 -5.15
N VAL A 58 -6.00 4.99 -4.18
CA VAL A 58 -5.65 4.68 -2.80
C VAL A 58 -6.71 5.26 -1.88
N LEU A 59 -7.29 4.42 -1.05
CA LEU A 59 -8.10 4.87 0.09
C LEU A 59 -7.28 4.74 1.37
N ARG A 60 -7.49 5.65 2.31
CA ARG A 60 -7.06 5.53 3.69
C ARG A 60 -8.23 5.01 4.52
N LEU A 61 -8.03 3.89 5.20
CA LEU A 61 -8.97 3.32 6.15
C LEU A 61 -8.41 3.51 7.56
N ASP A 62 -9.03 4.37 8.36
CA ASP A 62 -8.75 4.51 9.78
C ASP A 62 -9.75 3.62 10.55
N VAL A 63 -9.25 2.81 11.47
CA VAL A 63 -10.04 1.86 12.27
C VAL A 63 -9.72 2.06 13.73
N VAL A 64 -10.77 2.22 14.55
CA VAL A 64 -10.68 2.31 16.00
C VAL A 64 -11.35 1.07 16.59
N SER A 65 -10.65 0.41 17.50
CA SER A 65 -11.16 -0.76 18.20
C SER A 65 -12.09 -0.41 19.36
N GLU A 66 -12.81 -1.41 19.88
CA GLU A 66 -13.62 -1.30 21.10
C GLU A 66 -12.80 -0.89 22.33
N THR A 67 -11.50 -1.18 22.36
CA THR A 67 -10.58 -0.78 23.44
C THR A 67 -9.94 0.59 23.22
N GLY A 68 -10.29 1.28 22.12
CA GLY A 68 -9.76 2.59 21.77
C GLY A 68 -8.43 2.58 21.00
N GLU A 69 -7.86 1.41 20.72
CA GLU A 69 -6.67 1.30 19.84
C GLU A 69 -7.02 1.74 18.42
N ALA A 70 -6.27 2.69 17.87
CA ALA A 70 -6.46 3.21 16.52
C ALA A 70 -5.36 2.72 15.56
N ARG A 71 -5.76 2.33 14.35
CA ARG A 71 -4.86 1.90 13.26
C ARG A 71 -5.30 2.51 11.94
N ALA A 72 -4.35 2.72 11.05
CA ALA A 72 -4.61 3.24 9.72
C ALA A 72 -3.97 2.36 8.65
N TYR A 73 -4.68 2.17 7.55
CA TYR A 73 -4.30 1.32 6.44
C TYR A 73 -4.44 2.05 5.11
N ALA A 74 -3.54 1.76 4.17
CA ALA A 74 -3.69 2.18 2.79
C ALA A 74 -4.24 1.02 1.95
N LEU A 75 -5.39 1.23 1.31
CA LEU A 75 -6.02 0.29 0.39
C LEU A 75 -5.72 0.74 -1.03
N LYS A 76 -4.75 0.09 -1.68
CA LYS A 76 -4.30 0.44 -3.03
C LYS A 76 -4.84 -0.54 -4.06
N VAL A 77 -5.71 -0.05 -4.92
CA VAL A 77 -6.44 -0.85 -5.90
C VAL A 77 -5.96 -0.54 -7.31
N TYR A 78 -5.76 -1.57 -8.12
CA TYR A 78 -5.37 -1.45 -9.52
C TYR A 78 -6.50 -1.88 -10.46
N SER A 79 -6.55 -1.25 -11.63
CA SER A 79 -7.51 -1.62 -12.69
C SER A 79 -7.18 -2.93 -13.42
N ASP A 80 -6.02 -3.53 -13.13
CA ASP A 80 -5.49 -4.77 -13.69
C ASP A 80 -4.70 -5.57 -12.65
N ASP A 81 -4.03 -6.64 -13.08
CA ASP A 81 -3.37 -7.60 -12.19
C ASP A 81 -1.95 -7.16 -11.77
N PHE A 82 -1.53 -5.93 -12.10
CA PHE A 82 -0.22 -5.40 -11.70
C PHE A 82 0.00 -5.42 -10.18
N GLY A 83 -1.08 -5.37 -9.37
CA GLY A 83 -1.01 -5.54 -7.93
C GLY A 83 -0.39 -6.88 -7.50
N ALA A 84 -0.57 -7.95 -8.27
CA ALA A 84 0.02 -9.27 -7.98
C ALA A 84 1.54 -9.28 -8.15
N GLU A 85 2.07 -8.60 -9.17
CA GLU A 85 3.52 -8.44 -9.34
C GLU A 85 4.13 -7.65 -8.18
N VAL A 86 3.46 -6.56 -7.76
CA VAL A 86 3.90 -5.74 -6.63
C VAL A 86 3.85 -6.56 -5.32
N TRP A 87 2.82 -7.39 -5.14
CA TRP A 87 2.74 -8.31 -4.01
C TRP A 87 3.91 -9.29 -3.98
N ALA A 88 4.17 -9.98 -5.09
CA ALA A 88 5.26 -10.96 -5.19
C ALA A 88 6.62 -10.31 -4.88
N HIS A 89 6.87 -9.12 -5.44
CA HIS A 89 8.10 -8.38 -5.16
C HIS A 89 8.19 -7.91 -3.70
N GLY A 90 7.08 -7.43 -3.12
CA GLY A 90 7.00 -7.03 -1.73
C GLY A 90 7.31 -8.17 -0.76
N GLN A 91 6.81 -9.38 -1.05
CA GLN A 91 7.10 -10.57 -0.25
C GLN A 91 8.55 -11.04 -0.39
N ALA A 92 9.10 -11.01 -1.61
CA ALA A 92 10.51 -11.33 -1.84
C ALA A 92 11.45 -10.33 -1.14
N LEU A 93 11.02 -9.08 -1.00
CA LEU A 93 11.72 -8.05 -0.22
C LEU A 93 11.57 -8.30 1.28
N ALA A 94 10.36 -8.51 1.78
CA ALA A 94 10.09 -8.79 3.19
C ALA A 94 10.88 -10.01 3.71
N ALA A 95 11.02 -11.07 2.91
CA ALA A 95 11.80 -12.26 3.26
C ALA A 95 13.31 -11.99 3.42
N ARG A 96 13.83 -10.89 2.86
CA ARG A 96 15.24 -10.49 3.00
C ARG A 96 15.47 -9.41 4.04
N LEU A 97 14.41 -8.79 4.55
CA LEU A 97 14.50 -7.76 5.57
C LEU A 97 14.45 -8.40 6.96
N GLY A 98 15.43 -8.07 7.80
CA GLY A 98 15.36 -8.35 9.23
C GLY A 98 14.31 -7.48 9.93
N PRO A 99 13.91 -7.81 11.16
CA PRO A 99 12.84 -7.14 11.90
C PRO A 99 13.06 -5.64 12.19
N ASP A 100 14.28 -5.11 12.05
CA ASP A 100 14.69 -3.74 12.49
C ASP A 100 15.11 -2.78 11.36
N GLN A 101 14.69 -3.00 10.10
CA GLN A 101 15.13 -2.16 8.98
C GLN A 101 14.26 -0.90 8.79
N ASP A 102 14.63 0.18 9.49
CA ASP A 102 14.49 1.61 9.14
C ASP A 102 13.28 2.01 8.25
N GLY A 103 12.07 1.63 8.66
CA GLY A 103 10.86 2.26 8.14
C GLY A 103 10.45 1.87 6.72
N LEU A 104 10.89 0.72 6.20
CA LEU A 104 10.33 0.21 4.94
C LEU A 104 8.95 -0.42 5.17
N SER A 105 7.92 0.15 4.53
CA SER A 105 6.56 -0.40 4.55
C SER A 105 6.35 -1.37 3.40
N VAL A 106 6.09 -2.65 3.72
CA VAL A 106 5.72 -3.70 2.77
C VAL A 106 4.20 -3.98 2.88
N PRO A 107 3.55 -4.50 1.82
CA PRO A 107 2.14 -4.82 1.90
C PRO A 107 1.89 -5.93 2.94
N LEU A 108 0.83 -5.79 3.73
CA LEU A 108 0.36 -6.81 4.66
C LEU A 108 -0.29 -7.98 3.93
N CYS A 109 -1.01 -7.68 2.85
CA CYS A 109 -1.70 -8.69 2.06
C CYS A 109 -2.02 -8.19 0.63
N TYR A 110 -2.42 -9.15 -0.20
CA TYR A 110 -3.01 -8.92 -1.52
C TYR A 110 -4.37 -9.64 -1.62
N LEU A 111 -5.37 -8.95 -2.16
CA LEU A 111 -6.69 -9.47 -2.49
C LEU A 111 -6.85 -9.58 -4.00
N PRO A 112 -6.73 -10.79 -4.59
CA PRO A 112 -6.84 -10.97 -6.04
C PRO A 112 -8.20 -10.51 -6.58
N GLN A 113 -9.29 -10.82 -5.88
CA GLN A 113 -10.66 -10.49 -6.29
C GLN A 113 -10.90 -8.98 -6.38
N GLU A 114 -10.15 -8.22 -5.57
CA GLU A 114 -10.24 -6.77 -5.48
C GLU A 114 -9.06 -6.07 -6.18
N ARG A 115 -8.10 -6.83 -6.72
CA ARG A 115 -6.81 -6.29 -7.23
C ARG A 115 -6.19 -5.28 -6.26
N MET A 116 -6.27 -5.59 -4.97
CA MET A 116 -6.01 -4.65 -3.88
C MET A 116 -4.83 -5.10 -3.05
N LEU A 117 -3.90 -4.17 -2.80
CA LEU A 117 -2.86 -4.31 -1.79
C LEU A 117 -3.26 -3.53 -0.54
N VAL A 118 -3.01 -4.09 0.62
CA VAL A 118 -3.18 -3.41 1.91
C VAL A 118 -1.80 -3.14 2.50
N PHE A 119 -1.55 -1.89 2.89
CA PHE A 119 -0.33 -1.49 3.61
C PHE A 119 -0.67 -0.89 4.96
N PRO A 120 0.23 -0.95 5.96
CA PRO A 120 0.16 -0.02 7.08
C PRO A 120 0.26 1.41 6.54
N TRP A 121 -0.56 2.32 7.07
CA TRP A 121 -0.44 3.73 6.73
C TRP A 121 0.83 4.33 7.36
N VAL A 122 1.70 4.90 6.53
CA VAL A 122 2.89 5.62 7.00
C VAL A 122 2.54 7.09 7.14
N ALA A 123 2.37 7.55 8.38
CA ALA A 123 2.14 8.96 8.65
C ALA A 123 3.40 9.78 8.36
N GLY A 124 3.25 10.92 7.69
CA GLY A 124 4.36 11.83 7.42
C GLY A 124 4.12 12.74 6.24
N THR A 125 5.11 13.59 5.98
CA THR A 125 5.12 14.54 4.87
C THR A 125 6.03 14.02 3.77
N PHE A 126 5.61 14.17 2.51
CA PHE A 126 6.48 13.86 1.37
C PHE A 126 7.75 14.73 1.42
N LEU A 127 8.90 14.14 1.08
CA LEU A 127 10.19 14.85 1.04
C LEU A 127 10.17 16.11 0.16
N SER A 128 9.35 16.11 -0.90
CA SER A 128 9.16 17.28 -1.78
C SER A 128 8.55 18.48 -1.04
N GLY A 129 7.67 18.25 -0.07
CA GLY A 129 6.99 19.28 0.73
C GLY A 129 7.82 19.81 1.90
N ILE A 130 8.97 19.21 2.20
CA ILE A 130 9.89 19.70 3.23
C ILE A 130 10.74 20.82 2.62
N VAL A 131 10.76 21.99 3.27
CA VAL A 131 11.44 23.20 2.78
C VAL A 131 12.50 23.74 3.74
N ASN A 132 12.72 23.09 4.89
CA ASN A 132 13.71 23.50 5.89
C ASN A 132 15.04 22.75 5.70
N GLU A 133 16.02 23.11 6.54
CA GLU A 133 17.40 22.60 6.49
C GLU A 133 17.49 21.07 6.63
N ALA A 134 16.54 20.45 7.33
CA ALA A 134 16.48 18.99 7.51
C ALA A 134 16.27 18.24 6.18
N LYS A 135 15.78 18.90 5.12
CA LYS A 135 15.54 18.27 3.81
C LYS A 135 16.78 17.58 3.26
N ILE A 136 17.95 18.20 3.39
CA ILE A 136 19.19 17.66 2.81
C ILE A 136 19.59 16.37 3.50
N ASP A 137 19.50 16.30 4.82
CA ASP A 137 19.81 15.09 5.57
C ASP A 137 18.80 13.97 5.32
N LEU A 138 17.52 14.31 5.17
CA LEU A 138 16.50 13.34 4.80
C LEU A 138 16.71 12.77 3.39
N LEU A 139 17.12 13.60 2.43
CA LEU A 139 17.47 13.14 1.08
C LEU A 139 18.69 12.22 1.09
N ARG A 140 19.72 12.52 1.91
CA ARG A 140 20.88 11.63 2.09
C ARG A 140 20.46 10.28 2.66
N ARG A 141 19.61 10.26 3.70
CA ARG A 141 19.06 9.02 4.27
C ARG A 141 18.26 8.23 3.24
N ALA A 142 17.40 8.89 2.48
CA ALA A 142 16.62 8.26 1.42
C ALA A 142 17.51 7.64 0.32
N ALA A 143 18.59 8.33 -0.07
CA ALA A 143 19.55 7.82 -1.04
C ALA A 143 20.33 6.60 -0.51
N LEU A 144 20.74 6.62 0.77
CA LEU A 144 21.38 5.47 1.41
C LEU A 144 20.46 4.26 1.48
N LEU A 145 19.19 4.46 1.86
CA LEU A 145 18.18 3.41 1.88
C LEU A 145 17.97 2.84 0.47
N ALA A 146 17.79 3.69 -0.54
CA ALA A 146 17.64 3.25 -1.92
C ALA A 146 18.86 2.46 -2.42
N ALA A 147 20.08 2.91 -2.09
CA ALA A 147 21.30 2.20 -2.44
C ALA A 147 21.39 0.83 -1.75
N ALA A 148 20.98 0.73 -0.48
CA ALA A 148 20.91 -0.54 0.24
C ALA A 148 19.91 -1.51 -0.43
N LEU A 149 18.71 -1.02 -0.79
CA LEU A 149 17.69 -1.80 -1.48
C LEU A 149 18.17 -2.27 -2.87
N HIS A 150 18.84 -1.41 -3.64
CA HIS A 150 19.38 -1.80 -4.96
C HIS A 150 20.47 -2.87 -4.89
N ARG A 151 21.12 -3.06 -3.75
CA ARG A 151 22.10 -4.14 -3.55
C ARG A 151 21.46 -5.46 -3.17
N LEU A 152 20.18 -5.47 -2.80
CA LEU A 152 19.46 -6.71 -2.55
C LEU A 152 19.21 -7.41 -3.89
N ASN A 153 19.71 -8.64 -4.03
CA ASN A 153 19.48 -9.45 -5.22
C ASN A 153 18.05 -10.04 -5.20
N ILE A 154 17.04 -9.19 -5.43
CA ILE A 154 15.62 -9.57 -5.43
C ILE A 154 15.18 -9.75 -6.87
N ALA A 155 15.42 -10.93 -7.43
CA ALA A 155 14.81 -11.34 -8.70
C ALA A 155 13.34 -11.75 -8.46
N PRO A 156 12.37 -11.19 -9.20
CA PRO A 156 10.98 -11.64 -9.16
C PRO A 156 10.73 -12.91 -9.99
N GLU A 157 11.67 -13.32 -10.85
CA GLU A 157 11.59 -14.53 -11.69
C GLU A 157 12.83 -15.43 -11.49
N PRO A 158 12.71 -16.76 -11.58
CA PRO A 158 13.88 -17.62 -11.75
C PRO A 158 14.58 -17.23 -13.06
N PRO A 159 15.93 -17.32 -13.14
CA PRO A 159 16.63 -17.05 -14.39
C PRO A 159 16.05 -17.95 -15.47
N THR A 160 15.58 -17.34 -16.55
CA THR A 160 15.27 -18.06 -17.78
C THR A 160 16.52 -18.82 -18.20
N SER A 161 16.44 -20.15 -18.09
CA SER A 161 17.45 -21.06 -18.61
C SER A 161 17.38 -21.12 -20.12
#